data_AF-A0ABD5W2X2-F1
#
_entry.id   AF-A0ABD5W2X2-F1
#
_cell.length_a   1.000
_cell.length_b   1.000
_cell.length_c   1.000
_cell.angle_alpha   90.00
_cell.angle_beta   90.00
_cell.angle_gamma   90.00
#
_symmetry.space_group_name_H-M   'P 1'
#
loop_
_entity.id
_entity.type
_entity.pdbx_description
1 polymer ?
#
loop_
_entity_poly.entity_id
_entity_poly.type
_entity_poly.pdbx_seq_one_letter_code
_entity_poly.pdbx_strand_id
1 'polypeptide(L)'
;MSLETHLDSARERVRSERDAVQKKQTAYKRFITRVKNLSPGSIQSGSQVTALASGGTQLLDQSVQTETDCAAVRTAFRETIRPHSVDDLDDEEPLLQTIRAELSESLAIAVAPTTETRLTVDLQEAIVTEAQSQRVDLQAMEAALNRERDQLATAADTLTPIIEWLIDVNETPLLDVGFEGLADRHSTLESHRDSCEQLLLTGKPSSKKPRVKPHMLGLCTAH
;
A
#
# COMPACT_ATOMS: atom_id res chain seq x y z
N MET A 1 4.57 -17.53 -28.90
CA MET A 1 3.55 -17.95 -27.90
C MET A 1 4.31 -18.44 -26.68
N SER A 2 4.05 -18.07 -25.43
CA SER A 2 3.28 -16.99 -24.79
C SER A 2 3.61 -16.98 -23.28
N LEU A 3 4.75 -17.57 -22.88
CA LEU A 3 5.20 -17.63 -21.48
C LEU A 3 5.93 -16.35 -21.07
N GLU A 4 6.72 -15.79 -21.99
CA GLU A 4 7.41 -14.51 -21.81
C GLU A 4 6.42 -13.40 -21.45
N THR A 5 5.24 -13.36 -22.09
CA THR A 5 4.25 -12.31 -21.84
C THR A 5 3.67 -12.33 -20.42
N HIS A 6 3.36 -13.51 -19.85
CA HIS A 6 2.73 -13.59 -18.53
C HIS A 6 3.72 -13.35 -17.39
N LEU A 7 4.94 -13.86 -17.52
CA LEU A 7 5.97 -13.67 -16.50
C LEU A 7 6.45 -12.22 -16.44
N ASP A 8 6.66 -11.60 -17.61
CA ASP A 8 7.06 -10.19 -17.68
C ASP A 8 5.95 -9.27 -17.16
N SER A 9 4.69 -9.56 -17.51
CA SER A 9 3.54 -8.82 -16.97
C SER A 9 3.43 -8.92 -15.45
N ALA A 10 3.65 -10.13 -14.88
CA ALA A 10 3.64 -10.33 -13.44
C ALA A 10 4.78 -9.57 -12.74
N ARG A 11 5.98 -9.56 -13.32
CA ARG A 11 7.13 -8.82 -12.78
C ARG A 11 6.90 -7.32 -12.80
N GLU A 12 6.33 -6.80 -13.89
CA GLU A 12 6.01 -5.38 -13.99
C GLU A 12 4.90 -5.00 -13.01
N ARG A 13 3.89 -5.86 -12.82
CA ARG A 13 2.84 -5.63 -11.83
C ARG A 13 3.40 -5.53 -10.42
N VAL A 14 4.23 -6.50 -9.99
CA VAL A 14 4.87 -6.49 -8.66
C VAL A 14 5.75 -5.26 -8.47
N ARG A 15 6.46 -4.83 -9.52
CA ARG A 15 7.28 -3.61 -9.49
C ARG A 15 6.42 -2.36 -9.27
N SER A 16 5.38 -2.18 -10.08
CA SER A 16 4.45 -1.04 -9.99
C SER A 16 3.77 -0.98 -8.62
N GLU A 17 3.31 -2.12 -8.12
CA GLU A 17 2.65 -2.21 -6.82
C GLU A 17 3.61 -1.90 -5.66
N ARG A 18 4.85 -2.38 -5.74
CA ARG A 18 5.88 -2.04 -4.74
C ARG A 18 6.18 -0.54 -4.74
N ASP A 19 6.30 0.07 -5.90
CA ASP A 19 6.54 1.51 -6.02
C ASP A 19 5.36 2.31 -5.42
N ALA A 20 4.13 1.86 -5.66
CA ALA A 20 2.94 2.46 -5.06
C ALA A 20 2.94 2.33 -3.52
N VAL A 21 3.24 1.14 -2.99
CA VAL A 21 3.35 0.89 -1.54
C VAL A 21 4.43 1.77 -0.90
N GLN A 22 5.60 1.90 -1.53
CA GLN A 22 6.69 2.73 -1.01
C GLN A 22 6.34 4.22 -1.01
N LYS A 23 5.68 4.71 -2.06
CA LYS A 23 5.14 6.08 -2.11
C LYS A 23 4.14 6.29 -0.97
N LYS A 24 3.21 5.35 -0.76
CA LYS A 24 2.21 5.42 0.31
C LYS A 24 2.83 5.38 1.71
N GLN A 25 3.83 4.52 1.95
CA GLN A 25 4.57 4.51 3.22
C GLN A 25 5.25 5.87 3.50
N THR A 26 5.85 6.47 2.48
CA THR A 26 6.50 7.79 2.58
C THR A 26 5.48 8.88 2.88
N ALA A 27 4.32 8.82 2.24
CA ALA A 27 3.20 9.72 2.50
C ALA A 27 2.70 9.64 3.95
N TYR A 28 2.48 8.44 4.46
CA TYR A 28 2.12 8.25 5.87
C TYR A 28 3.18 8.77 6.83
N LYS A 29 4.47 8.57 6.53
CA LYS A 29 5.56 9.13 7.34
C LYS A 29 5.49 10.67 7.38
N ARG A 30 5.26 11.32 6.23
CA ARG A 30 5.10 12.77 6.14
C ARG A 30 3.86 13.26 6.88
N PHE A 31 2.74 12.56 6.74
CA PHE A 31 1.50 12.84 7.45
C PHE A 31 1.69 12.80 8.96
N ILE A 32 2.28 11.72 9.49
CA ILE A 32 2.54 11.56 10.92
C ILE A 32 3.42 12.70 11.44
N THR A 33 4.51 13.03 10.74
CA THR A 33 5.38 14.16 11.13
C THR A 33 4.59 15.47 11.18
N ARG A 34 3.76 15.75 10.18
CA ARG A 34 2.97 16.98 10.13
C ARG A 34 1.92 17.05 11.23
N VAL A 35 1.20 15.95 11.48
CA VAL A 35 0.19 15.89 12.55
C VAL A 35 0.83 16.04 13.93
N LYS A 36 2.00 15.42 14.18
CA LYS A 36 2.74 15.57 15.44
C LYS A 36 3.23 17.00 15.71
N ASN A 37 3.49 17.76 14.65
CA ASN A 37 3.93 19.15 14.74
C ASN A 37 2.77 20.15 14.90
N LEU A 38 1.51 19.68 14.83
CA LEU A 38 0.37 20.51 15.18
C LEU A 38 0.36 20.70 16.71
N SER A 39 0.10 21.92 17.16
CA SER A 39 -0.11 22.20 18.59
C SER A 39 -1.55 21.86 18.94
N PRO A 40 -1.84 20.77 19.66
CA PRO A 40 -3.20 20.54 20.14
C PRO A 40 -3.59 21.67 21.10
N GLY A 41 -4.83 22.12 21.03
CA GLY A 41 -5.36 23.10 21.97
C GLY A 41 -5.25 22.54 23.39
N SER A 42 -4.30 23.06 24.18
CA SER A 42 -4.18 22.70 25.59
C SER A 42 -5.43 23.20 26.29
N ILE A 43 -6.36 22.28 26.57
CA ILE A 43 -7.42 22.55 27.54
C ILE A 43 -6.72 22.50 28.91
N GLN A 44 -6.08 23.60 29.30
CA GLN A 44 -5.69 23.80 30.68
C GLN A 44 -6.98 23.80 31.50
N SER A 45 -7.27 22.65 32.13
CA SER A 45 -8.19 22.59 33.26
C SER A 45 -7.56 23.36 34.42
N GLY A 46 -7.79 24.67 34.42
CA GLY A 46 -7.29 25.61 35.41
C GLY A 46 -8.37 26.64 35.70
N SER A 47 -9.50 26.19 36.27
CA SER A 47 -10.42 27.07 36.96
C SER A 47 -9.71 27.66 38.18
N GLN A 48 -9.17 28.86 38.04
CA GLN A 48 -9.10 29.82 39.14
C GLN A 48 -9.69 31.14 38.65
N VAL A 49 -10.96 31.31 39.01
CA VAL A 49 -11.64 32.60 39.01
C VAL A 49 -10.92 33.49 40.03
N THR A 50 -10.07 34.39 39.55
CA THR A 50 -9.65 35.55 40.34
C THR A 50 -10.46 36.73 39.84
N ALA A 51 -11.50 37.08 40.60
CA ALA A 51 -12.29 38.27 40.37
C ALA A 51 -11.42 39.52 40.63
N LEU A 52 -11.17 40.31 39.59
CA LEU A 52 -10.72 41.70 39.72
C LEU A 52 -11.56 42.57 38.80
N ALA A 53 -12.12 43.61 39.43
CA ALA A 53 -13.07 44.54 38.88
C ALA A 53 -12.45 45.51 37.85
N SER A 54 -13.36 46.12 37.09
CA SER A 54 -13.19 47.27 36.18
C SER A 54 -12.84 46.97 34.71
N GLY A 55 -13.89 47.04 33.89
CA GLY A 55 -13.93 47.91 32.72
C GLY A 55 -12.97 47.58 31.59
N GLY A 56 -13.29 46.54 30.81
CA GLY A 56 -12.70 46.32 29.51
C GLY A 56 -13.36 45.11 28.83
N THR A 57 -14.23 45.35 27.85
CA THR A 57 -14.68 44.31 26.93
C THR A 57 -13.51 43.89 26.04
N GLN A 58 -12.67 42.99 26.55
CA GLN A 58 -11.83 42.15 25.70
C GLN A 58 -12.69 40.96 25.26
N LEU A 59 -13.21 41.06 24.04
CA LEU A 59 -13.71 39.91 23.31
C LEU A 59 -12.53 38.95 23.14
N LEU A 60 -12.57 37.84 23.88
CA LEU A 60 -11.67 36.72 23.71
C LEU A 60 -11.81 36.20 22.28
N ASP A 61 -10.78 36.42 21.48
CA ASP A 61 -10.56 35.88 20.13
C ASP A 61 -10.29 34.37 20.18
N GLN A 62 -11.22 33.60 20.74
CA GLN A 62 -11.10 32.16 20.94
C GLN A 62 -11.81 31.34 19.86
N SER A 63 -12.53 32.03 18.95
CA SER A 63 -13.35 31.46 17.88
C SER A 63 -12.60 31.31 16.54
N VAL A 64 -11.47 32.00 16.34
CA VAL A 64 -10.70 31.91 15.08
C VAL A 64 -9.72 30.73 15.10
N GLN A 65 -9.32 30.25 16.27
CA GLN A 65 -8.37 29.12 16.36
C GLN A 65 -9.01 27.73 16.25
N THR A 66 -10.32 27.59 16.48
CA THR A 66 -11.02 26.28 16.47
C THR A 66 -11.14 25.65 15.10
N GLU A 67 -11.33 26.46 14.06
CA GLU A 67 -11.42 25.97 12.68
C GLU A 67 -10.07 25.53 12.14
N THR A 68 -8.96 26.00 12.71
CA THR A 68 -7.62 25.87 12.10
C THR A 68 -6.99 24.50 12.32
N ASP A 69 -7.18 23.86 13.48
CA ASP A 69 -6.40 22.65 13.84
C ASP A 69 -6.89 21.38 13.15
N CYS A 70 -8.18 21.07 13.21
CA CYS A 70 -8.77 19.94 12.48
C CYS A 70 -8.75 20.18 10.96
N ALA A 71 -8.83 21.43 10.50
CA ALA A 71 -8.59 21.77 9.10
C ALA A 71 -7.13 21.54 8.69
N ALA A 72 -6.16 21.77 9.57
CA ALA A 72 -4.76 21.46 9.32
C ALA A 72 -4.52 19.96 9.20
N VAL A 73 -5.19 19.12 10.00
CA VAL A 73 -5.16 17.64 9.84
C VAL A 73 -5.74 17.23 8.48
N ARG A 74 -6.93 17.74 8.12
CA ARG A 74 -7.55 17.46 6.81
C ARG A 74 -6.64 17.90 5.65
N THR A 75 -6.01 19.06 5.77
CA THR A 75 -5.05 19.59 4.79
C THR A 75 -3.82 18.71 4.69
N ALA A 76 -3.25 18.31 5.83
CA ALA A 76 -2.13 17.37 5.89
C ALA A 76 -2.48 16.06 5.19
N PHE A 77 -3.65 15.49 5.46
CA PHE A 77 -4.12 14.25 4.82
C PHE A 77 -4.27 14.42 3.30
N ARG A 78 -4.95 15.48 2.86
CA ARG A 78 -5.16 15.80 1.44
C ARG A 78 -3.85 15.97 0.68
N GLU A 79 -2.83 16.58 1.29
CA GLU A 79 -1.55 16.86 0.64
C GLU A 79 -0.56 15.68 0.69
N THR A 80 -0.79 14.70 1.56
CA THR A 80 0.16 13.59 1.76
C THR A 80 -0.42 12.24 1.37
N ILE A 81 -1.49 11.79 2.02
CA ILE A 81 -2.03 10.44 1.87
C ILE A 81 -2.95 10.34 0.65
N ARG A 82 -3.80 11.35 0.42
CA ARG A 82 -4.81 11.33 -0.66
C ARG A 82 -4.23 11.05 -2.05
N PRO A 83 -3.09 11.64 -2.48
CA PRO A 83 -2.49 11.36 -3.80
C PRO A 83 -2.05 9.91 -4.02
N HIS A 84 -2.07 9.07 -2.97
CA HIS A 84 -1.60 7.69 -3.00
C HIS A 84 -2.65 6.71 -2.46
N SER A 85 -3.90 7.14 -2.31
CA SER A 85 -4.99 6.34 -1.71
C SER A 85 -6.16 6.07 -2.66
N VAL A 86 -6.22 6.75 -3.80
CA VAL A 86 -7.21 6.54 -4.85
C VAL A 86 -6.50 6.10 -6.13
N ASP A 87 -7.00 5.06 -6.79
CA ASP A 87 -6.86 4.96 -8.24
C ASP A 87 -7.60 6.16 -8.82
N ASP A 88 -7.03 6.82 -9.84
CA ASP A 88 -7.54 8.02 -10.49
C ASP A 88 -9.05 7.92 -10.87
N LEU A 89 -9.92 8.18 -9.90
CA LEU A 89 -11.32 8.50 -10.12
C LEU A 89 -11.36 10.02 -10.19
N ASP A 90 -11.58 10.51 -11.40
CA ASP A 90 -11.79 11.93 -11.73
C ASP A 90 -12.97 12.56 -10.97
N ASP A 91 -13.74 11.76 -10.23
CA ASP A 91 -14.76 12.24 -9.31
C ASP A 91 -14.17 12.49 -7.92
N GLU A 92 -14.42 13.69 -7.39
CA GLU A 92 -14.09 14.07 -6.02
C GLU A 92 -14.78 13.15 -5.01
N GLU A 93 -14.19 11.97 -4.74
CA GLU A 93 -14.54 11.22 -3.54
C GLU A 93 -14.33 12.18 -2.37
N PRO A 94 -15.37 12.45 -1.56
CA PRO A 94 -15.29 13.46 -0.53
C PRO A 94 -14.19 13.07 0.44
N LEU A 95 -13.25 13.97 0.71
CA LEU A 95 -12.05 13.75 1.54
C LEU A 95 -12.29 12.91 2.81
N LEU A 96 -13.45 13.05 3.44
CA LEU A 96 -13.84 12.28 4.64
C LEU A 96 -14.06 10.78 4.37
N GLN A 97 -14.50 10.41 3.17
CA GLN A 97 -14.62 9.01 2.75
C GLN A 97 -13.25 8.35 2.62
N THR A 98 -12.27 9.04 2.03
CA THR A 98 -10.89 8.56 1.98
C THR A 98 -10.27 8.49 3.37
N ILE A 99 -10.52 9.49 4.25
CA ILE A 99 -10.07 9.45 5.65
C ILE A 99 -10.68 8.26 6.40
N ARG A 100 -11.96 7.97 6.15
CA ARG A 100 -12.66 6.82 6.74
C ARG A 100 -12.05 5.49 6.29
N ALA A 101 -11.73 5.36 5.00
CA ALA A 101 -11.14 4.15 4.44
C ALA A 101 -9.71 3.92 4.93
N GLU A 102 -8.90 4.98 5.00
CA GLU A 102 -7.49 4.92 5.36
C GLU A 102 -7.25 4.87 6.88
N LEU A 103 -7.97 5.68 7.65
CA LEU A 103 -7.79 5.75 9.11
C LEU A 103 -8.91 4.98 9.80
N SER A 104 -10.07 5.60 9.99
CA SER A 104 -11.27 4.95 10.53
C SER A 104 -12.49 5.86 10.42
N GLU A 105 -13.67 5.26 10.52
CA GLU A 105 -14.95 5.98 10.65
C GLU A 105 -14.91 7.01 11.78
N SER A 106 -14.50 6.59 12.99
CA SER A 106 -14.50 7.43 14.18
C SER A 106 -13.60 8.65 14.01
N LEU A 107 -12.42 8.47 13.40
CA LEU A 107 -11.50 9.58 13.14
C LEU A 107 -12.03 10.49 12.03
N ALA A 108 -12.67 9.96 10.98
CA ALA A 108 -13.29 10.75 9.93
C ALA A 108 -14.40 11.67 10.48
N ILE A 109 -15.24 11.15 11.38
CA ILE A 109 -16.28 11.94 12.05
C ILE A 109 -15.66 13.01 12.96
N ALA A 110 -14.64 12.65 13.75
CA ALA A 110 -14.00 13.57 14.69
C ALA A 110 -13.33 14.77 13.99
N VAL A 111 -12.76 14.54 12.80
CA VAL A 111 -12.12 15.59 11.98
C VAL A 111 -13.07 16.21 10.95
N ALA A 112 -14.35 15.85 10.92
CA ALA A 112 -15.29 16.41 9.96
C ALA A 112 -15.52 17.92 10.21
N PRO A 113 -15.73 18.74 9.16
CA PRO A 113 -16.01 20.18 9.33
C PRO A 113 -17.24 20.46 10.17
N THR A 114 -18.22 19.55 10.16
CA THR A 114 -19.48 19.67 10.93
C THR A 114 -19.33 19.36 12.40
N THR A 115 -18.20 18.80 12.82
CA THR A 115 -17.96 18.43 14.21
C THR A 115 -17.17 19.56 14.86
N GLU A 116 -17.76 20.21 15.86
CA GLU A 116 -17.14 21.31 16.62
C GLU A 116 -16.04 20.83 17.59
N THR A 117 -15.37 19.71 17.30
CA THR A 117 -14.26 19.18 18.10
C THR A 117 -12.97 19.92 17.79
N ARG A 118 -12.35 20.50 18.82
CA ARG A 118 -10.95 20.94 18.77
C ARG A 118 -10.02 19.73 18.66
N LEU A 119 -8.84 19.95 18.09
CA LEU A 119 -7.77 18.96 18.12
C LEU A 119 -7.26 18.82 19.57
N THR A 120 -7.70 17.77 20.25
CA THR A 120 -7.19 17.39 21.56
C THR A 120 -5.91 16.56 21.42
N VAL A 121 -5.14 16.46 22.51
CA VAL A 121 -3.97 15.57 22.58
C VAL A 121 -4.39 14.13 22.27
N ASP A 122 -5.48 13.65 22.88
CA ASP A 122 -6.00 12.29 22.66
C ASP A 122 -6.37 12.03 21.20
N LEU A 123 -7.02 12.99 20.52
CA LEU A 123 -7.38 12.86 19.11
C LEU A 123 -6.13 12.86 18.22
N GLN A 124 -5.14 13.72 18.52
CA GLN A 124 -3.86 13.73 17.82
C GLN A 124 -3.12 12.40 17.96
N GLU A 125 -3.05 11.85 19.18
CA GLU A 125 -2.44 10.55 19.45
C GLU A 125 -3.18 9.40 18.76
N ALA A 126 -4.51 9.44 18.74
CA ALA A 126 -5.34 8.45 18.04
C ALA A 126 -5.07 8.47 16.52
N ILE A 127 -5.00 9.65 15.90
CA ILE A 127 -4.67 9.81 14.47
C ILE A 127 -3.27 9.27 14.17
N VAL A 128 -2.29 9.62 15.00
CA VAL A 128 -0.90 9.15 14.84
C VAL A 128 -0.80 7.63 14.99
N THR A 129 -1.53 7.07 15.95
CA THR A 129 -1.54 5.62 16.22
C THR A 129 -2.14 4.84 15.06
N GLU A 130 -3.31 5.24 14.54
CA GLU A 130 -3.91 4.58 13.38
C GLU A 130 -3.02 4.72 12.14
N ALA A 131 -2.48 5.91 11.88
CA ALA A 131 -1.56 6.13 10.75
C ALA A 131 -0.29 5.27 10.88
N GLN A 132 0.22 5.04 12.10
CA GLN A 132 1.35 4.16 12.32
C GLN A 132 0.97 2.68 12.13
N SER A 133 -0.26 2.28 12.50
CA SER A 133 -0.78 0.94 12.20
C SER A 133 -0.84 0.69 10.70
N GLN A 134 -1.39 1.63 9.92
CA GLN A 134 -1.42 1.53 8.46
C GLN A 134 -0.02 1.40 7.84
N ARG A 135 0.99 2.07 8.41
CA ARG A 135 2.38 1.89 7.96
C ARG A 135 2.91 0.49 8.21
N VAL A 136 2.57 -0.13 9.34
CA VAL A 136 2.97 -1.51 9.63
C VAL A 136 2.34 -2.47 8.62
N ASP A 137 1.07 -2.25 8.27
CA ASP A 137 0.38 -3.05 7.24
C ASP A 137 1.05 -2.90 5.86
N LEU A 138 1.42 -1.67 5.48
CA LEU A 138 2.15 -1.41 4.23
C LEU A 138 3.56 -2.02 4.22
N GLN A 139 4.23 -2.10 5.37
CA GLN A 139 5.52 -2.79 5.48
C GLN A 139 5.37 -4.30 5.31
N ALA A 140 4.29 -4.88 5.86
CA ALA A 140 3.97 -6.29 5.66
C ALA A 140 3.66 -6.59 4.19
N MET A 141 2.93 -5.69 3.51
CA MET A 141 2.65 -5.77 2.07
C MET A 141 3.93 -5.67 1.24
N GLU A 142 4.81 -4.71 1.53
CA GLU A 142 6.11 -4.61 0.85
C GLU A 142 6.96 -5.88 1.01
N ALA A 143 6.97 -6.47 2.22
CA ALA A 143 7.65 -7.73 2.46
C ALA A 143 7.04 -8.89 1.65
N ALA A 144 5.72 -8.92 1.46
CA ALA A 144 5.07 -9.90 0.61
C ALA A 144 5.44 -9.71 -0.87
N LEU A 145 5.35 -8.48 -1.38
CA LEU A 145 5.72 -8.15 -2.77
C LEU A 145 7.19 -8.45 -3.07
N ASN A 146 8.10 -8.25 -2.11
CA ASN A 146 9.50 -8.65 -2.27
C ASN A 146 9.66 -10.17 -2.42
N ARG A 147 8.92 -10.97 -1.64
CA ARG A 147 8.94 -12.43 -1.79
C ARG A 147 8.38 -12.86 -3.13
N GLU A 148 7.27 -12.25 -3.58
CA GLU A 148 6.69 -12.52 -4.89
C GLU A 148 7.66 -12.17 -6.02
N ARG A 149 8.35 -11.02 -5.93
CA ARG A 149 9.41 -10.66 -6.87
C ARG A 149 10.50 -11.74 -6.94
N ASP A 150 10.98 -12.21 -5.79
CA ASP A 150 12.05 -13.21 -5.73
C ASP A 150 11.59 -14.57 -6.30
N GLN A 151 10.32 -14.93 -6.08
CA GLN A 151 9.69 -16.10 -6.70
C GLN A 151 9.58 -15.96 -8.21
N LEU A 152 9.14 -14.80 -8.72
CA LEU A 152 9.05 -14.53 -10.16
C LEU A 152 10.44 -14.51 -10.82
N ALA A 153 11.46 -14.00 -10.14
CA ALA A 153 12.84 -14.04 -10.62
C ALA A 153 13.33 -15.50 -10.72
N THR A 154 13.10 -16.31 -9.68
CA THR A 154 13.45 -17.74 -9.70
C THR A 154 12.72 -18.50 -10.82
N ALA A 155 11.45 -18.17 -11.05
CA ALA A 155 10.68 -18.74 -12.16
C ALA A 155 11.25 -18.34 -13.52
N ALA A 156 11.69 -17.09 -13.69
CA ALA A 156 12.34 -16.62 -14.93
C ALA A 156 13.66 -17.35 -15.17
N ASP A 157 14.52 -17.40 -14.15
CA ASP A 157 15.82 -18.06 -14.23
C ASP A 157 15.70 -19.55 -14.56
N THR A 158 14.59 -20.19 -14.15
CA THR A 158 14.30 -21.60 -14.46
C THR A 158 13.70 -21.77 -15.87
N LEU A 159 12.72 -20.96 -16.25
CA LEU A 159 11.94 -21.18 -17.48
C LEU A 159 12.63 -20.63 -18.73
N THR A 160 13.36 -19.52 -18.65
CA THR A 160 14.01 -18.91 -19.81
C THR A 160 14.96 -19.88 -20.52
N PRO A 161 15.90 -20.56 -19.83
CA PRO A 161 16.79 -21.52 -20.49
C PRO A 161 16.05 -22.71 -21.12
N ILE A 162 14.95 -23.15 -20.49
CA ILE A 162 14.12 -24.26 -21.01
C ILE A 162 13.41 -23.84 -22.30
N ILE A 163 12.87 -22.62 -22.34
CA ILE A 163 12.20 -22.07 -23.52
C ILE A 163 13.21 -21.87 -24.65
N GLU A 164 14.38 -21.29 -24.36
CA GLU A 164 15.47 -21.12 -25.33
C GLU A 164 15.91 -22.46 -25.92
N TRP A 165 16.12 -23.47 -25.07
CA TRP A 165 16.46 -24.83 -25.51
C TRP A 165 15.36 -25.44 -26.38
N LEU A 166 14.09 -25.30 -26.00
CA LEU A 166 12.97 -25.79 -26.79
C LEU A 166 12.87 -25.12 -28.16
N ILE A 167 13.18 -23.83 -28.25
CA ILE A 167 13.20 -23.11 -29.53
C ILE A 167 14.32 -23.67 -30.41
N ASP A 168 15.55 -23.77 -29.88
CA ASP A 168 16.73 -24.27 -30.60
C ASP A 168 16.54 -25.71 -31.11
N VAL A 169 16.13 -26.65 -30.26
CA VAL A 169 15.99 -28.05 -30.69
C VAL A 169 14.85 -28.28 -31.67
N ASN A 170 13.83 -27.41 -31.68
CA ASN A 170 12.73 -27.46 -32.63
C ASN A 170 13.10 -26.96 -34.02
N GLU A 171 14.23 -26.26 -34.19
CA GLU A 171 14.72 -25.86 -35.51
C GLU A 171 15.21 -27.06 -36.34
N THR A 172 15.62 -28.15 -35.67
CA THR A 172 16.05 -29.39 -36.33
C THR A 172 14.94 -30.44 -36.26
N PRO A 173 14.38 -30.88 -37.41
CA PRO A 173 13.34 -31.90 -37.47
C PRO A 173 13.78 -33.21 -36.81
N LEU A 174 12.89 -33.87 -36.08
CA LEU A 174 13.20 -35.13 -35.38
C LEU A 174 13.66 -36.26 -36.32
N LEU A 175 13.25 -36.22 -37.59
CA LEU A 175 13.65 -37.19 -38.61
C LEU A 175 15.11 -37.02 -39.06
N ASP A 176 15.67 -35.83 -38.87
CA ASP A 176 17.06 -35.49 -39.21
C ASP A 176 18.01 -35.80 -38.05
N VAL A 177 17.47 -36.25 -36.91
CA VAL A 177 18.22 -36.62 -35.71
C VAL A 177 18.32 -38.14 -35.61
N GLY A 178 19.53 -38.66 -35.47
CA GLY A 178 19.76 -40.09 -35.21
C GLY A 178 19.24 -40.53 -33.84
N PHE A 179 19.19 -41.84 -33.60
CA PHE A 179 18.70 -42.42 -32.35
C PHE A 179 19.37 -41.84 -31.08
N GLU A 180 20.69 -41.66 -31.12
CA GLU A 180 21.45 -41.09 -29.99
C GLU A 180 21.03 -39.63 -29.70
N GLY A 181 20.91 -38.80 -30.72
CA GLY A 181 20.42 -37.43 -30.55
C GLY A 181 18.95 -37.35 -30.08
N LEU A 182 18.13 -38.34 -30.43
CA LEU A 182 16.77 -38.46 -29.86
C LEU A 182 16.80 -38.84 -28.38
N ALA A 183 17.69 -39.75 -27.98
CA ALA A 183 17.88 -40.15 -26.59
C ALA A 183 18.38 -38.96 -25.72
N ASP A 184 19.33 -38.18 -26.23
CA ASP A 184 19.86 -37.01 -25.53
C ASP A 184 18.79 -35.92 -25.34
N ARG A 185 17.99 -35.66 -26.39
CA ARG A 185 16.85 -34.74 -26.29
C ARG A 185 15.83 -35.20 -25.25
N HIS A 186 15.54 -36.51 -25.20
CA HIS A 186 14.62 -37.06 -24.22
C HIS A 186 15.14 -36.89 -22.78
N SER A 187 16.42 -37.21 -22.53
CA SER A 187 17.05 -37.02 -21.22
C SER A 187 17.04 -35.56 -20.78
N THR A 188 17.22 -34.63 -21.72
CA THR A 188 17.19 -33.20 -21.45
C THR A 188 15.77 -32.72 -21.11
N LEU A 189 14.75 -33.20 -21.83
CA LEU A 189 13.34 -32.95 -21.51
C LEU A 189 12.95 -33.44 -20.12
N GLU A 190 13.43 -34.62 -19.71
CA GLU A 190 13.19 -35.16 -18.38
C GLU A 190 13.79 -34.23 -17.30
N SER A 191 15.02 -33.78 -17.50
CA SER A 191 15.69 -32.84 -16.58
C SER A 191 14.96 -31.48 -16.50
N HIS A 192 14.44 -30.97 -17.62
CA HIS A 192 13.63 -29.76 -17.65
C HIS A 192 12.28 -29.94 -16.96
N ARG A 193 11.63 -31.09 -17.16
CA ARG A 193 10.39 -31.43 -16.48
C ARG A 193 10.58 -31.47 -14.97
N ASP A 194 11.64 -32.12 -14.49
CA ASP A 194 11.97 -32.17 -13.07
C ASP A 194 12.18 -30.76 -12.49
N SER A 195 12.88 -29.89 -13.22
CA SER A 195 13.10 -28.50 -12.83
C SER A 195 11.78 -27.72 -12.70
N CYS A 196 10.85 -27.91 -13.62
CA CYS A 196 9.51 -27.32 -13.56
C CYS A 196 8.68 -27.87 -12.39
N GLU A 197 8.75 -29.17 -12.12
CA GLU A 197 8.05 -29.80 -11.00
C GLU A 197 8.57 -29.26 -9.65
N GLN A 198 9.88 -29.07 -9.51
CA GLN A 198 10.48 -28.43 -8.32
C GLN A 198 10.02 -26.97 -8.15
N LEU A 199 9.93 -26.21 -9.23
CA LEU A 199 9.42 -24.84 -9.20
C LEU A 199 7.97 -24.77 -8.69
N LEU A 200 7.11 -25.70 -9.12
CA LEU A 200 5.71 -25.78 -8.65
C LEU A 200 5.61 -26.12 -7.15
N LEU A 201 6.52 -26.94 -6.64
CA LEU A 201 6.55 -27.31 -5.22
C LEU A 201 7.02 -26.15 -4.33
N THR A 202 8.01 -25.39 -4.79
CA THR A 202 8.54 -24.21 -4.08
C THR A 202 7.61 -22.99 -4.18
N GLY A 203 6.81 -22.90 -5.25
CA GLY A 203 5.89 -21.79 -5.52
C GLY A 203 4.55 -21.82 -4.78
N LYS A 204 4.24 -22.84 -3.95
CA LYS A 204 2.98 -22.89 -3.21
C LYS A 204 2.92 -21.75 -2.17
N PRO A 205 2.04 -20.74 -2.31
CA PRO A 205 1.99 -19.63 -1.38
C PRO A 205 1.45 -20.13 -0.03
N SER A 206 2.15 -19.79 1.06
CA SER A 206 1.59 -19.93 2.40
C SER A 206 0.34 -19.05 2.47
N SER A 207 -0.84 -19.67 2.60
CA SER A 207 -2.15 -19.02 2.45
C SER A 207 -2.54 -18.09 3.61
N LYS A 208 -1.59 -17.39 4.22
CA LYS A 208 -1.89 -16.32 5.17
C LYS A 208 -1.99 -15.02 4.40
N LYS A 209 -3.15 -14.79 3.77
CA LYS A 209 -3.54 -13.45 3.32
C LYS A 209 -3.37 -12.49 4.52
N PRO A 210 -2.54 -11.44 4.43
CA PRO A 210 -2.63 -10.35 5.38
C PRO A 210 -4.07 -9.83 5.31
N ARG A 211 -4.65 -9.58 6.49
CA ARG A 211 -6.03 -9.13 6.65
C ARG A 211 -6.12 -7.67 6.20
N VAL A 212 -6.03 -7.44 4.90
CA VAL A 212 -6.29 -6.14 4.27
C VAL A 212 -7.77 -5.84 4.47
N LYS A 213 -8.08 -4.69 5.08
CA LYS A 213 -9.47 -4.23 5.29
C LYS A 213 -10.22 -4.32 3.94
N PRO A 214 -11.44 -4.88 3.87
CA PRO A 214 -12.13 -5.19 2.62
C PRO A 214 -12.55 -4.00 1.75
N HIS A 215 -12.18 -2.76 2.10
CA HIS A 215 -12.38 -1.58 1.25
C HIS A 215 -11.23 -1.29 0.28
N MET A 216 -10.13 -2.04 0.33
CA MET A 216 -8.97 -1.91 -0.58
C MET A 216 -8.92 -2.95 -1.71
N LEU A 217 -9.90 -3.86 -1.77
CA LEU A 217 -9.87 -5.03 -2.67
C LEU A 217 -10.99 -5.02 -3.72
N GLY A 218 -11.75 -3.94 -3.82
CA GLY A 218 -12.79 -3.80 -4.83
C GLY A 218 -12.27 -3.18 -6.12
N LEU A 219 -11.29 -3.78 -6.80
CA LEU A 219 -10.94 -3.50 -8.21
C LEU A 219 -9.93 -4.56 -8.71
N CYS A 220 -10.36 -5.81 -8.76
CA CYS A 220 -9.69 -6.89 -9.49
C CYS A 220 -10.74 -7.75 -10.21
N THR A 221 -11.53 -7.13 -11.07
CA THR A 221 -12.28 -7.82 -12.13
C THR A 221 -12.44 -6.88 -13.32
N ALA A 222 -11.53 -7.01 -14.26
CA ALA A 222 -11.76 -6.85 -15.71
C ALA A 222 -10.40 -7.04 -16.38
N HIS A 223 -10.17 -8.21 -16.97
CA HIS A 223 -9.63 -8.45 -18.30
C HIS A 223 -9.87 -9.92 -18.62
#